data_AF-A0A528N8G4-F1
#
_entry.id   AF-A0A528N8G4-F1
#
_cell.length_a   1.000
_cell.length_b   1.000
_cell.length_c   1.000
_cell.angle_alpha   90.00
_cell.angle_beta   90.00
_cell.angle_gamma   90.00
#
_symmetry.space_group_name_H-M   'P 1'
#
loop_
_entity.id
_entity.type
_entity.pdbx_description
1 polymer ?
#
loop_
_entity_poly.entity_id
_entity_poly.type
_entity_poly.pdbx_seq_one_letter_code
_entity_poly.pdbx_strand_id
1 'polypeptide(L)'
;VESRHGAARKQSSAGAVGIMQLMPGTAGDLGVRDRCDVEANVRGGIKYLKHLYAEFGDPLLMLAAYNAGPANVRQSRGIPEFPETAGYIIKVLNRWKLSAMVGSSQPAKVSEVNGEGKFENAWKDGHVIEVE
;
A
#
# COMPACT_ATOMS: atom_id res chain seq x y z
N VAL A 1 2.17 -1.18 2.95
CA VAL A 1 2.86 -0.44 4.04
C VAL A 1 1.91 -0.23 5.20
N GLU A 2 0.65 0.08 4.91
CA GLU A 2 -0.31 0.56 5.91
C GLU A 2 -0.91 -0.54 6.80
N SER A 3 -1.46 -1.62 6.23
CA SER A 3 -2.07 -2.70 7.05
C SER A 3 -1.21 -3.94 7.29
N ARG A 4 -0.01 -4.06 6.69
CA ARG A 4 0.80 -5.31 6.68
C ARG A 4 -0.10 -6.56 6.54
N HIS A 5 -0.70 -6.74 5.36
CA HIS A 5 -1.54 -7.91 4.98
C HIS A 5 -3.02 -7.88 5.39
N GLY A 6 -3.70 -6.72 5.31
CA GLY A 6 -5.17 -6.72 5.20
C GLY A 6 -5.96 -6.88 6.49
N ALA A 7 -5.34 -6.69 7.67
CA ALA A 7 -6.08 -6.62 8.92
C ALA A 7 -6.96 -5.34 8.93
N ALA A 8 -8.23 -5.48 8.59
CA ALA A 8 -9.26 -4.41 8.58
C ALA A 8 -9.35 -3.64 9.91
N ARG A 9 -8.81 -4.21 10.99
CA ARG A 9 -8.88 -3.72 12.36
C ARG A 9 -7.58 -3.09 12.89
N LYS A 10 -6.54 -2.94 12.07
CA LYS A 10 -5.27 -2.37 12.53
C LYS A 10 -5.43 -0.88 12.82
N GLN A 11 -5.28 -0.50 14.07
CA GLN A 11 -5.33 0.88 14.54
C GLN A 11 -3.90 1.38 14.81
N SER A 12 -3.52 2.55 14.26
CA SER A 12 -2.25 3.18 14.64
C SER A 12 -2.37 3.85 16.01
N SER A 13 -1.24 4.17 16.66
CA SER A 13 -1.20 4.96 17.89
C SER A 13 -1.85 6.34 17.72
N ALA A 14 -1.91 6.87 16.49
CA ALA A 14 -2.59 8.11 16.15
C ALA A 14 -4.10 7.93 15.82
N GLY A 15 -4.62 6.70 15.86
CA GLY A 15 -6.05 6.42 15.64
C GLY A 15 -6.47 6.18 14.19
N ALA A 16 -5.50 5.97 13.29
CA ALA A 16 -5.73 5.60 11.90
C ALA A 16 -6.24 4.15 11.79
N VAL A 17 -7.28 3.88 10.98
CA VAL A 17 -7.96 2.56 10.94
C VAL A 17 -8.10 2.04 9.51
N GLY A 18 -8.01 0.71 9.35
CA GLY A 18 -8.34 0.01 8.10
C GLY A 18 -7.17 -0.12 7.13
N ILE A 19 -7.44 -0.65 5.93
CA ILE A 19 -6.42 -0.99 4.94
C ILE A 19 -5.63 0.24 4.49
N MET A 20 -6.32 1.37 4.35
CA MET A 20 -5.75 2.66 3.98
C MET A 20 -5.43 3.55 5.19
N GLN A 21 -5.50 3.03 6.42
CA GLN A 21 -5.14 3.76 7.65
C GLN A 21 -5.72 5.19 7.67
N LEU A 22 -7.03 5.32 7.48
CA LEU A 22 -7.68 6.63 7.47
C LEU A 22 -7.81 7.19 8.90
N MET A 23 -7.36 8.42 9.10
CA MET A 23 -7.59 9.17 10.34
C MET A 23 -9.09 9.44 10.55
N PRO A 24 -9.57 9.54 11.81
CA PRO A 24 -11.00 9.72 12.09
C PRO A 24 -11.61 10.97 11.44
N GLY A 25 -10.91 12.11 11.52
CA GLY A 25 -11.36 13.38 10.92
C GLY A 25 -11.48 13.26 9.39
N THR A 26 -10.43 12.77 8.75
CA THR A 26 -10.40 12.51 7.31
C THR A 26 -11.51 11.57 6.85
N ALA A 27 -11.78 10.50 7.59
CA ALA A 27 -12.88 9.59 7.27
C ALA A 27 -14.26 10.25 7.40
N GLY A 28 -14.45 11.14 8.38
CA GLY A 28 -15.64 11.97 8.51
C GLY A 28 -15.87 12.86 7.29
N ASP A 29 -14.83 13.59 6.87
CA ASP A 29 -14.88 14.49 5.70
C ASP A 29 -15.17 13.73 4.39
N LEU A 30 -14.78 12.46 4.32
CA LEU A 30 -14.96 11.61 3.14
C LEU A 30 -16.29 10.84 3.15
N GLY A 31 -17.08 10.94 4.22
CA GLY A 31 -18.34 10.21 4.38
C GLY A 31 -18.17 8.72 4.68
N VAL A 32 -17.00 8.29 5.16
CA VAL A 32 -16.72 6.90 5.54
C VAL A 32 -17.29 6.67 6.95
N ARG A 33 -18.49 6.10 7.01
CA ARG A 33 -19.20 5.81 8.27
C ARG A 33 -18.58 4.67 9.08
N ASP A 34 -18.13 3.62 8.39
CA ASP A 34 -17.38 2.53 9.00
C ASP A 34 -16.01 2.42 8.32
N ARG A 35 -14.95 2.66 9.10
CA ARG A 35 -13.55 2.55 8.63
C ARG A 35 -13.04 1.11 8.64
N CYS A 36 -13.75 0.19 9.28
CA CYS A 36 -13.45 -1.25 9.27
C CYS A 36 -14.04 -1.95 8.04
N ASP A 37 -15.07 -1.35 7.41
CA ASP A 37 -15.57 -1.80 6.12
C ASP A 37 -14.50 -1.58 5.05
N VAL A 38 -14.05 -2.68 4.45
CA VAL A 38 -12.92 -2.68 3.51
C VAL A 38 -13.23 -1.84 2.28
N GLU A 39 -14.44 -1.96 1.73
CA GLU A 39 -14.81 -1.28 0.50
C GLU A 39 -14.94 0.23 0.72
N ALA A 40 -15.59 0.65 1.81
CA ALA A 40 -15.73 2.03 2.20
C ALA A 40 -14.38 2.67 2.55
N ASN A 41 -13.49 1.94 3.24
CA ASN A 41 -12.15 2.42 3.56
C ASN A 41 -11.31 2.65 2.30
N VAL A 42 -11.34 1.71 1.35
CA VAL A 42 -10.62 1.84 0.08
C VAL A 42 -11.19 2.98 -0.77
N ARG A 43 -12.50 3.04 -0.92
CA ARG A 43 -13.16 4.10 -1.71
C ARG A 43 -12.88 5.49 -1.11
N GLY A 44 -12.97 5.61 0.21
CA GLY A 44 -12.65 6.83 0.94
C GLY A 44 -11.19 7.25 0.73
N GLY A 45 -10.25 6.33 0.92
CA GLY A 45 -8.83 6.65 0.77
C GLY A 45 -8.44 6.99 -0.67
N ILE A 46 -9.02 6.35 -1.69
CA ILE A 46 -8.82 6.75 -3.10
C ILE A 46 -9.35 8.17 -3.35
N LYS A 47 -10.54 8.49 -2.83
CA LYS A 47 -11.11 9.84 -2.95
C LYS A 47 -10.20 10.88 -2.27
N TYR A 48 -9.62 10.54 -1.13
CA TYR A 48 -8.69 11.41 -0.43
C TYR A 48 -7.39 11.63 -1.20
N LEU A 49 -6.77 10.56 -1.71
CA LEU A 49 -5.58 10.66 -2.56
C LEU A 49 -5.85 11.54 -3.80
N LYS A 50 -7.01 11.38 -4.44
CA LYS A 50 -7.41 12.23 -5.57
C LYS A 50 -7.52 13.71 -5.16
N HIS A 51 -8.09 13.99 -3.99
CA HIS A 51 -8.17 15.35 -3.46
C HIS A 51 -6.78 15.95 -3.20
N LEU A 52 -5.90 15.19 -2.53
CA LEU A 52 -4.53 15.62 -2.27
C LEU A 52 -3.73 15.84 -3.57
N TYR A 53 -3.90 14.98 -4.57
CA TYR A 53 -3.23 15.17 -5.86
C TYR A 53 -3.75 16.40 -6.59
N ALA A 54 -5.05 16.67 -6.54
CA ALA A 54 -5.63 17.88 -7.12
C ALA A 54 -5.13 19.16 -6.43
N GLU A 55 -4.85 19.09 -5.12
CA GLU A 55 -4.30 20.21 -4.36
C GLU A 55 -2.82 20.47 -4.66
N PHE A 56 -1.99 19.43 -4.63
CA PHE A 56 -0.53 19.59 -4.67
C PHE A 56 0.08 19.40 -6.06
N GLY A 57 -0.60 18.72 -6.99
CA GLY A 57 -0.12 18.46 -8.36
C GLY A 57 1.10 17.52 -8.47
N ASP A 58 1.73 17.18 -7.35
CA ASP A 58 2.94 16.37 -7.28
C ASP A 58 2.69 15.07 -6.46
N PRO A 59 3.02 13.89 -6.99
CA PRO A 59 2.80 12.62 -6.29
C PRO A 59 3.58 12.48 -4.97
N LEU A 60 4.78 13.05 -4.85
CA LEU A 60 5.56 13.02 -3.62
C LEU A 60 4.94 13.92 -2.56
N LEU A 61 4.48 15.12 -2.94
CA LEU A 61 3.75 16.01 -2.03
C LEU A 61 2.39 15.44 -1.63
N MET A 62 1.71 14.73 -2.54
CA MET A 62 0.48 13.98 -2.21
C MET A 62 0.76 12.91 -1.14
N LEU A 63 1.81 12.09 -1.30
CA LEU A 63 2.19 11.08 -0.31
C LEU A 63 2.64 11.70 1.02
N ALA A 64 3.37 12.82 0.96
CA ALA A 64 3.74 13.59 2.14
C ALA A 64 2.50 14.10 2.87
N ALA A 65 1.53 14.68 2.15
CA ALA A 65 0.30 15.21 2.73
C ALA A 65 -0.61 14.10 3.26
N TYR A 66 -0.58 12.92 2.65
CA TYR A 66 -1.29 11.75 3.16
C TYR A 66 -0.74 11.31 4.53
N ASN A 67 0.58 11.33 4.69
CA ASN A 67 1.25 10.88 5.92
C ASN A 67 1.33 11.95 7.01
N ALA A 68 1.82 13.15 6.66
CA ALA A 68 2.05 14.26 7.58
C ALA A 68 0.84 15.19 7.72
N GLY A 69 -0.16 15.09 6.84
CA GLY A 69 -1.27 16.03 6.75
C GLY A 69 -0.97 17.21 5.81
N PRO A 70 -1.97 17.71 5.05
CA PRO A 70 -1.79 18.77 4.06
C PRO A 70 -1.36 20.11 4.68
N ALA A 71 -1.77 20.40 5.93
CA ALA A 71 -1.36 21.63 6.62
C ALA A 71 0.16 21.73 6.80
N ASN A 72 0.82 20.62 7.16
CA ASN A 72 2.27 20.57 7.32
C ASN A 72 2.99 20.75 5.99
N VAL A 73 2.48 20.14 4.91
CA VAL A 73 3.05 20.31 3.56
C VAL A 73 2.92 21.77 3.08
N ARG A 74 1.79 22.44 3.34
CA ARG A 74 1.60 23.87 3.04
C ARG A 74 2.57 24.75 3.84
N GLN A 75 2.73 24.47 5.14
CA GLN A 75 3.62 25.24 6.01
C GLN A 75 5.08 25.10 5.59
N SER A 76 5.51 23.87 5.28
CA SER A 76 6.87 23.58 4.81
C SER A 76 7.12 23.98 3.35
N ARG A 77 6.07 24.31 2.58
CA ARG A 77 6.13 24.56 1.13
C ARG A 77 6.82 23.42 0.36
N GLY A 78 6.60 22.19 0.83
CA GLY A 78 7.33 21.01 0.37
C GLY A 78 7.12 19.83 1.31
N ILE A 79 7.96 18.81 1.20
CA ILE A 79 7.96 17.67 2.12
C ILE A 79 8.48 18.16 3.48
N PRO A 80 7.71 18.04 4.57
CA PRO A 80 8.18 18.44 5.90
C PRO A 80 9.36 17.57 6.34
N GLU A 81 10.26 18.13 7.15
CA GLU A 81 11.46 17.46 7.69
C GLU A 81 11.12 16.46 8.81
N PHE A 82 10.11 15.62 8.58
CA PHE A 82 9.70 14.54 9.46
C PHE A 82 10.33 13.22 8.98
N PRO A 83 11.21 12.59 9.77
CA PRO A 83 11.84 11.32 9.41
C PRO A 83 10.81 10.24 9.04
N GLU A 84 9.66 10.22 9.71
CA GLU A 84 8.56 9.30 9.43
C GLU A 84 7.99 9.49 8.02
N THR A 85 7.86 10.74 7.57
CA THR A 85 7.30 11.08 6.25
C THR A 85 8.25 10.69 5.13
N ALA A 86 9.54 11.00 5.26
CA ALA A 86 10.55 10.54 4.32
C ALA A 86 10.57 8.99 4.25
N GLY A 87 10.56 8.33 5.40
CA GLY A 87 10.52 6.86 5.48
C GLY A 87 9.25 6.26 4.88
N TYR A 88 8.10 6.92 5.04
CA TYR A 88 6.84 6.51 4.42
C TYR A 88 6.92 6.56 2.88
N ILE A 89 7.37 7.68 2.33
CA ILE A 89 7.51 7.88 0.88
C ILE A 89 8.44 6.82 0.29
N ILE A 90 9.62 6.61 0.90
CA ILE A 90 10.59 5.59 0.46
C ILE A 90 9.95 4.20 0.43
N LYS A 91 9.19 3.82 1.47
CA LYS A 91 8.51 2.51 1.54
C LYS A 91 7.45 2.34 0.44
N VAL A 92 6.71 3.40 0.11
CA VAL A 92 5.70 3.37 -0.96
C VAL A 92 6.36 3.25 -2.32
N LEU A 93 7.38 4.06 -2.61
CA LEU A 93 8.11 4.03 -3.87
C LEU A 93 8.81 2.68 -4.11
N ASN A 94 9.48 2.14 -3.09
CA ASN A 94 10.13 0.83 -3.19
C ASN A 94 9.12 -0.28 -3.49
N ARG A 95 7.96 -0.27 -2.83
CA ARG A 95 6.90 -1.26 -3.12
C ARG A 95 6.38 -1.12 -4.54
N TRP A 96 6.13 0.11 -5.00
CA TRP A 96 5.64 0.35 -6.35
C TRP A 96 6.65 -0.11 -7.42
N LYS A 97 7.93 0.22 -7.24
CA LYS A 97 9.01 -0.21 -8.13
C LYS A 97 9.16 -1.73 -8.17
N LEU A 98 9.16 -2.39 -7.01
CA LEU A 98 9.22 -3.85 -6.92
C LEU A 98 7.99 -4.51 -7.57
N SER A 99 6.79 -3.98 -7.34
CA SER A 99 5.58 -4.49 -8.00
C SER A 99 5.60 -4.29 -9.50
N ALA A 100 6.14 -3.18 -10.02
CA ALA A 100 6.32 -2.97 -11.45
C ALA A 100 7.32 -3.98 -12.06
N MET A 101 8.40 -4.29 -11.33
CA MET A 101 9.37 -5.31 -11.75
C MET A 101 8.75 -6.72 -11.78
N VAL A 102 8.01 -7.11 -10.73
CA VAL A 102 7.34 -8.42 -10.65
C VAL A 102 6.15 -8.53 -11.63
N GLY A 103 5.45 -7.43 -11.90
CA GLY A 103 4.34 -7.37 -12.85
C GLY A 103 4.78 -7.41 -14.32
N SER A 104 6.08 -7.21 -14.61
CA SER A 104 6.65 -7.31 -15.95
C SER A 104 7.03 -8.75 -16.35
N SER A 105 7.06 -9.68 -15.40
CA SER A 105 7.21 -11.12 -15.66
C SER A 105 5.84 -11.79 -15.66
N GLN A 106 5.17 -11.85 -16.82
CA GLN A 106 4.14 -12.87 -17.01
C GLN A 106 4.80 -14.25 -16.84
N PRO A 107 4.26 -15.18 -16.03
CA PRO A 107 4.67 -16.57 -16.15
C PRO A 107 4.36 -16.99 -17.58
N ALA A 108 5.38 -17.49 -18.30
CA ALA A 108 5.19 -18.04 -19.63
C ALA A 108 4.01 -19.02 -19.60
N LYS A 109 3.04 -18.86 -20.52
CA LYS A 109 1.95 -19.82 -20.66
C LYS A 109 2.55 -21.21 -20.73
N VAL A 110 2.27 -22.05 -19.73
CA VAL A 110 2.53 -23.48 -19.82
C VAL A 110 1.64 -23.97 -20.94
N SER A 111 2.23 -24.19 -22.12
CA SER A 111 1.58 -24.86 -23.24
C SER A 111 1.21 -26.27 -22.77
N GLU A 112 -0.05 -26.62 -22.93
CA GLU A 112 -0.60 -27.95 -22.62
C GLU A 112 0.34 -29.05 -23.14
N VAL A 113 0.97 -29.77 -22.21
CA VAL A 113 1.69 -30.99 -22.54
C VAL A 113 0.63 -32.08 -22.70
N ASN A 114 0.24 -32.32 -23.96
CA ASN A 114 -0.42 -33.57 -24.35
C ASN A 114 0.59 -34.70 -24.18
N GLY A 115 0.41 -35.53 -23.16
CA GLY A 115 1.26 -36.70 -22.98
C GLY A 115 1.03 -37.35 -21.62
N GLU A 116 0.31 -38.45 -21.65
CA GLU A 116 0.12 -39.39 -20.54
C GLU A 116 1.46 -39.70 -19.84
N GLY A 117 1.60 -39.32 -18.57
CA GLY A 117 2.81 -39.58 -17.81
C GLY A 117 2.62 -39.27 -16.33
N LYS A 118 2.50 -40.31 -15.51
CA LYS A 118 2.39 -40.23 -14.05
C LYS A 118 3.58 -39.49 -13.45
N PHE A 119 3.32 -38.48 -12.62
CA PHE A 119 4.32 -37.90 -11.72
C PHE A 119 3.74 -37.80 -10.30
N GLU A 120 3.58 -38.96 -9.65
CA GLU A 120 3.73 -39.00 -8.19
C GLU A 120 5.20 -38.65 -7.88
N ASN A 121 5.42 -37.87 -6.81
CA ASN A 121 6.69 -37.67 -6.08
C ASN A 121 7.51 -36.37 -6.24
N ALA A 122 6.96 -35.27 -6.78
CA ALA A 122 7.71 -33.99 -6.86
C ALA A 122 7.81 -33.18 -5.54
N TRP A 123 7.45 -33.75 -4.39
CA TRP A 123 7.45 -33.07 -3.08
C TRP A 123 8.54 -33.56 -2.10
N LYS A 124 9.55 -34.31 -2.57
CA LYS A 124 10.57 -34.90 -1.69
C LYS A 124 11.97 -34.29 -1.71
N ASP A 125 12.31 -33.39 -2.62
CA ASP A 125 13.66 -32.82 -2.63
C ASP A 125 13.68 -31.45 -1.96
N GLY A 126 14.02 -31.49 -0.67
CA GLY A 126 14.16 -30.34 0.20
C GLY A 126 15.23 -29.37 -0.29
N HIS A 127 14.82 -28.12 -0.44
CA HIS A 127 15.72 -26.98 -0.33
C HIS A 127 15.25 -26.11 0.83
N VAL A 128 15.77 -26.46 2.02
CA VAL A 128 15.85 -25.60 3.20
C VAL A 128 16.81 -24.47 2.83
N ILE A 129 16.39 -23.22 3.00
CA ILE A 129 17.25 -22.05 2.79
C ILE A 129 18.07 -21.85 4.06
N GLU A 130 19.37 -22.11 4.01
CA GLU A 130 20.31 -21.69 5.06
C GLU A 130 20.50 -20.17 5.01
N VAL A 131 20.67 -19.59 6.19
CA VAL A 131 20.87 -18.16 6.44
C VAL A 131 22.32 -18.01 6.89
N GLU A 132 23.14 -17.28 6.13
CA GLU A 132 24.42 -16.75 6.61
C GLU A 132 24.22 -15.44 7.38
#